data_AF-A0A2P9D1F3-F1
#
_entry.id   AF-A0A2P9D1F3-F1
#
_cell.length_a   1.000
_cell.length_b   1.000
_cell.length_c   1.000
_cell.angle_alpha   90.00
_cell.angle_beta   90.00
_cell.angle_gamma   90.00
#
_symmetry.space_group_name_H-M   'P 1'
#
loop_
_entity.id
_entity.type
_entity.pdbx_description
1 polymer ?
#
loop_
_entity_poly.entity_id
_entity_poly.type
_entity_poly.pdbx_seq_one_letter_code
_entity_poly.pdbx_strand_id
1 'polypeptide(L)'
;MSINNNSVNNSNVTTRNNNIDNDNNSRSKSGILNDRYINFKIFKKGEELSDEQKAFIKVQTYLNEGILPKCMGMGIGGGIVGLLIGVFFFSMQPSNIDYTLTYKQQLKEQFSLLKQSVKSSCLNFAKIGFLYSFYENSLQKIRATNDLTNTLYSGCLTGASISYKKGVPSMISGCASFAAFSLAIEKWQRSTR
;
A
#
# COMPACT_ATOMS: atom_id res chain seq x y z
N MET A 1 -25.38 23.40 41.13
CA MET A 1 -26.45 22.37 41.17
C MET A 1 -26.78 22.00 39.72
N SER A 2 -27.21 20.78 39.44
CA SER A 2 -27.12 20.17 38.10
C SER A 2 -28.48 19.84 37.49
N ILE A 3 -28.49 19.40 36.22
CA ILE A 3 -29.55 18.64 35.52
C ILE A 3 -30.77 19.51 35.10
N ASN A 4 -30.98 19.86 33.82
CA ASN A 4 -31.25 19.07 32.60
C ASN A 4 -32.74 18.68 32.42
N ASN A 5 -33.37 19.09 31.30
CA ASN A 5 -34.04 18.15 30.36
C ASN A 5 -34.57 18.79 29.05
N ASN A 6 -33.99 18.36 27.93
CA ASN A 6 -34.64 17.78 26.74
C ASN A 6 -35.86 18.41 26.00
N SER A 7 -35.61 18.69 24.70
CA SER A 7 -36.35 18.16 23.52
C SER A 7 -37.33 19.05 22.72
N VAL A 8 -37.65 18.54 21.51
CA VAL A 8 -38.74 18.88 20.57
C VAL A 8 -38.49 19.98 19.49
N ASN A 9 -37.87 19.52 18.39
CA ASN A 9 -38.36 19.58 17.00
C ASN A 9 -38.51 20.89 16.17
N ASN A 10 -37.66 20.96 15.11
CA ASN A 10 -38.06 20.75 13.69
C ASN A 10 -38.26 21.95 12.70
N SER A 11 -37.95 21.64 11.43
CA SER A 11 -38.41 22.22 10.14
C SER A 11 -37.78 23.47 9.50
N ASN A 12 -37.12 23.21 8.35
CA ASN A 12 -37.24 23.88 7.03
C ASN A 12 -36.48 25.21 6.81
N VAL A 13 -35.57 25.33 5.82
CA VAL A 13 -35.73 25.30 4.34
C VAL A 13 -36.46 26.56 3.83
N THR A 14 -35.98 27.36 2.87
CA THR A 14 -35.16 27.07 1.65
C THR A 14 -33.88 27.97 1.63
N THR A 15 -33.02 28.19 0.62
CA THR A 15 -33.02 28.08 -0.87
C THR A 15 -31.62 27.64 -1.39
N ARG A 16 -31.38 27.67 -2.72
CA ARG A 16 -30.13 27.25 -3.40
C ARG A 16 -29.55 28.36 -4.29
N ASN A 17 -28.25 28.27 -4.59
CA ASN A 17 -27.69 28.37 -5.95
C ASN A 17 -26.30 27.68 -5.92
N ASN A 18 -26.07 26.51 -6.53
CA ASN A 18 -26.16 26.13 -7.94
C ASN A 18 -25.03 26.74 -8.80
N ASN A 19 -23.82 26.16 -8.72
CA ASN A 19 -23.03 25.73 -9.90
C ASN A 19 -21.70 25.08 -9.49
N ILE A 20 -21.62 23.76 -9.68
CA ILE A 20 -20.51 22.95 -10.24
C ILE A 20 -21.00 21.49 -10.09
N ASP A 21 -21.83 21.09 -11.04
CA ASP A 21 -22.13 19.69 -11.34
C ASP A 21 -21.40 19.34 -12.63
N ASN A 22 -20.91 18.10 -12.72
CA ASN A 22 -19.93 17.61 -13.71
C ASN A 22 -18.52 18.22 -13.44
N ASP A 23 -17.46 17.42 -13.34
CA ASP A 23 -17.11 16.43 -14.37
C ASP A 23 -16.56 15.08 -13.84
N ASN A 24 -16.88 14.00 -14.60
CA ASN A 24 -16.07 12.76 -14.75
C ASN A 24 -15.62 12.04 -13.46
N ASN A 25 -16.44 11.23 -12.78
CA ASN A 25 -17.11 10.02 -13.28
C ASN A 25 -16.19 9.08 -14.12
N SER A 26 -15.20 8.41 -13.49
CA SER A 26 -14.46 7.34 -14.18
C SER A 26 -13.72 6.27 -13.32
N ARG A 27 -13.86 6.26 -11.98
CA ARG A 27 -13.01 5.38 -11.13
C ARG A 27 -13.65 4.70 -9.92
N SER A 28 -14.99 4.63 -9.85
CA SER A 28 -15.69 3.89 -8.80
C SER A 28 -16.96 3.17 -9.31
N LYS A 29 -16.75 1.98 -9.91
CA LYS A 29 -17.72 0.86 -9.96
C LYS A 29 -17.07 -0.37 -10.63
N SER A 30 -17.49 -1.58 -10.18
CA SER A 30 -16.95 -2.92 -10.50
C SER A 30 -15.63 -3.30 -9.81
N GLY A 31 -15.52 -4.57 -9.35
CA GLY A 31 -14.35 -5.09 -8.62
C GLY A 31 -14.64 -6.16 -7.55
N ILE A 32 -15.88 -6.21 -7.04
CA ILE A 32 -16.55 -7.46 -6.64
C ILE A 32 -17.47 -7.89 -7.79
N LEU A 33 -17.53 -9.19 -8.04
CA LEU A 33 -18.24 -9.78 -9.17
C LEU A 33 -19.73 -10.00 -8.83
N ASN A 34 -20.55 -8.96 -9.00
CA ASN A 34 -22.00 -9.07 -9.20
C ASN A 34 -22.32 -10.02 -10.38
N ASP A 35 -23.39 -10.84 -10.35
CA ASP A 35 -23.69 -11.94 -11.30
C ASP A 35 -23.85 -11.60 -12.80
N ARG A 36 -23.53 -10.37 -13.22
CA ARG A 36 -23.70 -9.86 -14.60
C ARG A 36 -22.52 -10.16 -15.54
N TYR A 37 -21.41 -10.73 -15.08
CA TYR A 37 -20.24 -11.04 -15.94
C TYR A 37 -20.42 -12.26 -16.86
N ILE A 38 -21.54 -12.98 -16.73
CA ILE A 38 -21.87 -14.14 -17.59
C ILE A 38 -22.10 -13.72 -19.06
N ASN A 39 -22.47 -12.46 -19.33
CA ASN A 39 -22.78 -12.00 -20.69
C ASN A 39 -21.66 -11.12 -21.28
N PHE A 40 -20.69 -11.77 -21.92
CA PHE A 40 -19.48 -11.17 -22.51
C PHE A 40 -19.76 -10.35 -23.79
N LYS A 41 -20.56 -9.27 -23.69
CA LYS A 41 -20.83 -8.31 -24.79
C LYS A 41 -19.64 -7.38 -25.13
N ILE A 42 -18.42 -7.86 -24.90
CA ILE A 42 -17.17 -7.28 -25.43
C ILE A 42 -17.01 -7.62 -26.93
N PHE A 43 -17.73 -8.63 -27.45
CA PHE A 43 -17.89 -8.83 -28.89
C PHE A 43 -18.78 -7.77 -29.54
N LYS A 44 -18.24 -6.55 -29.68
CA LYS A 44 -18.70 -5.53 -30.63
C LYS A 44 -17.47 -4.93 -31.33
N LYS A 45 -16.89 -5.68 -32.26
CA LYS A 45 -17.10 -5.48 -33.72
C LYS A 45 -16.49 -4.15 -34.19
N GLY A 46 -15.27 -4.20 -34.72
CA GLY A 46 -14.64 -3.03 -35.34
C GLY A 46 -13.22 -3.22 -35.88
N GLU A 47 -12.33 -3.93 -35.16
CA GLU A 47 -10.89 -3.86 -35.44
C GLU A 47 -10.18 -5.21 -35.21
N GLU A 48 -9.43 -5.68 -36.23
CA GLU A 48 -8.70 -6.96 -36.20
C GLU A 48 -7.30 -6.81 -35.58
N LEU A 49 -7.25 -6.36 -34.32
CA LEU A 49 -5.99 -6.32 -33.58
C LEU A 49 -5.50 -7.76 -33.30
N SER A 50 -4.24 -8.06 -33.62
CA SER A 50 -3.62 -9.40 -33.49
C SER A 50 -3.94 -10.08 -32.15
N ASP A 51 -4.12 -11.41 -32.15
CA ASP A 51 -4.42 -12.16 -30.92
C ASP A 51 -3.30 -12.08 -29.88
N GLU A 52 -2.06 -11.78 -30.27
CA GLU A 52 -0.98 -11.43 -29.35
C GLU A 52 -1.24 -10.10 -28.63
N GLN A 53 -1.75 -9.09 -29.32
CA GLN A 53 -2.13 -7.80 -28.72
C GLN A 53 -3.32 -7.99 -27.77
N LYS A 54 -4.32 -8.80 -28.17
CA LYS A 54 -5.44 -9.15 -27.28
C LYS A 54 -4.97 -9.90 -26.03
N ALA A 55 -4.00 -10.82 -26.17
CA ALA A 55 -3.38 -11.51 -25.05
C ALA A 55 -2.61 -10.54 -24.14
N PHE A 56 -1.80 -9.64 -24.71
CA PHE A 56 -1.06 -8.62 -23.96
C PHE A 56 -1.99 -7.66 -23.19
N ILE A 57 -3.04 -7.15 -23.82
CA ILE A 57 -4.05 -6.30 -23.17
C ILE A 57 -4.76 -7.07 -22.05
N LYS A 58 -5.15 -8.32 -22.28
CA LYS A 58 -5.79 -9.16 -21.26
C LYS A 58 -4.86 -9.45 -20.08
N VAL A 59 -3.57 -9.69 -20.33
CA VAL A 59 -2.54 -9.80 -19.30
C VAL A 59 -2.38 -8.48 -18.55
N GLN A 60 -2.31 -7.33 -19.24
CA GLN A 60 -2.28 -6.01 -18.60
C GLN A 60 -3.51 -5.75 -17.71
N THR A 61 -4.71 -6.12 -18.14
CA THR A 61 -5.91 -6.05 -17.29
C THR A 61 -5.78 -6.95 -16.07
N TYR A 62 -5.34 -8.21 -16.21
CA TYR A 62 -5.09 -9.09 -15.05
C TYR A 62 -3.98 -8.59 -14.13
N LEU A 63 -2.95 -7.90 -14.64
CA LEU A 63 -1.91 -7.25 -13.84
C LEU A 63 -2.45 -6.04 -13.06
N ASN A 64 -3.34 -5.26 -13.66
CA ASN A 64 -3.89 -4.02 -13.08
C ASN A 64 -5.16 -4.22 -12.21
N GLU A 65 -5.90 -5.32 -12.39
CA GLU A 65 -7.05 -5.70 -11.57
C GLU A 65 -6.71 -6.77 -10.52
N GLY A 66 -5.72 -7.63 -10.80
CA GLY A 66 -5.31 -8.71 -9.93
C GLY A 66 -4.65 -8.23 -8.63
N ILE A 67 -5.12 -8.76 -7.49
CA ILE A 67 -4.51 -8.50 -6.18
C ILE A 67 -3.10 -9.09 -6.08
N LEU A 68 -2.89 -10.30 -6.62
CA LEU A 68 -1.60 -11.00 -6.64
C LEU A 68 -0.48 -10.19 -7.34
N PRO A 69 -0.61 -9.77 -8.61
CA PRO A 69 0.44 -9.01 -9.28
C PRO A 69 0.71 -7.65 -8.62
N LYS A 70 -0.30 -6.97 -8.06
CA LYS A 70 -0.09 -5.75 -7.26
C LYS A 70 0.77 -6.00 -6.03
N CYS A 71 0.43 -7.02 -5.23
CA CYS A 71 1.18 -7.36 -4.03
C CYS A 71 2.61 -7.82 -4.36
N MET A 72 2.81 -8.54 -5.47
CA MET A 72 4.13 -8.91 -5.97
C MET A 72 4.94 -7.68 -6.43
N GLY A 73 4.35 -6.79 -7.24
CA GLY A 73 5.02 -5.58 -7.70
C GLY A 73 5.43 -4.64 -6.57
N MET A 74 4.54 -4.41 -5.60
CA MET A 74 4.82 -3.60 -4.41
C MET A 74 5.77 -4.29 -3.43
N GLY A 75 5.76 -5.62 -3.36
CA GLY A 75 6.77 -6.40 -2.64
C GLY A 75 8.16 -6.31 -3.28
N ILE A 76 8.26 -6.36 -4.61
CA ILE A 76 9.52 -6.17 -5.35
C ILE A 76 10.03 -4.73 -5.19
N GLY A 77 9.17 -3.72 -5.34
CA GLY A 77 9.51 -2.32 -5.12
C GLY A 77 10.01 -2.07 -3.69
N GLY A 78 9.32 -2.61 -2.69
CA GLY A 78 9.76 -2.61 -1.29
C GLY A 78 11.12 -3.29 -1.11
N GLY A 79 11.35 -4.43 -1.78
CA GLY A 79 12.64 -5.13 -1.76
C GLY A 79 13.79 -4.30 -2.33
N ILE A 80 13.56 -3.59 -3.45
CA ILE A 80 14.56 -2.69 -4.06
C ILE A 80 14.89 -1.53 -3.12
N VAL A 81 13.88 -0.86 -2.55
CA VAL A 81 14.09 0.21 -1.56
C VAL A 81 14.82 -0.32 -0.32
N GLY A 82 14.45 -1.52 0.16
CA GLY A 82 15.12 -2.18 1.29
C GLY A 82 16.55 -2.63 1.01
N LEU A 83 16.91 -2.88 -0.25
CA LEU A 83 18.29 -3.11 -0.67
C LEU A 83 19.09 -1.80 -0.60
N LEU A 84 18.59 -0.71 -1.17
CA LEU A 84 19.25 0.60 -1.13
C LEU A 84 19.47 1.09 0.31
N ILE A 85 18.42 1.03 1.13
CA ILE A 85 18.50 1.37 2.57
C ILE A 85 19.46 0.42 3.30
N GLY A 86 19.42 -0.89 3.01
CA GLY A 86 20.31 -1.87 3.64
C GLY A 86 21.80 -1.63 3.34
N VAL A 87 22.14 -1.27 2.10
CA VAL A 87 23.52 -0.94 1.70
C VAL A 87 23.95 0.38 2.35
N PHE A 88 23.09 1.40 2.36
CA PHE A 88 23.37 2.69 3.00
C PHE A 88 23.62 2.56 4.51
N PHE A 89 22.77 1.81 5.22
CA PHE A 89 22.96 1.57 6.67
C PHE A 89 24.23 0.76 6.96
N PHE A 90 24.59 -0.22 6.13
CA PHE A 90 25.87 -0.93 6.27
C PHE A 90 27.06 0.02 6.06
N SER A 91 26.96 0.96 5.10
CA SER A 91 27.98 2.00 4.88
C SER A 91 28.14 2.98 6.05
N MET A 92 27.20 3.03 7.00
CA MET A 92 27.28 3.84 8.21
C MET A 92 27.66 3.02 9.46
N GLN A 93 27.81 1.70 9.36
CA GLN A 93 28.21 0.86 10.49
C GLN A 93 29.74 0.86 10.65
N PRO A 94 30.29 1.19 11.84
CA PRO A 94 31.73 1.13 12.07
C PRO A 94 32.19 -0.33 12.03
N SER A 95 33.10 -0.64 11.12
CA SER A 95 33.63 -2.00 10.96
C SER A 95 34.73 -2.29 11.98
N ASN A 96 34.44 -3.16 12.93
CA ASN A 96 35.44 -3.76 13.82
C ASN A 96 36.23 -4.81 13.04
N ILE A 97 37.29 -4.38 12.35
CA ILE A 97 38.22 -5.24 11.62
C ILE A 97 39.24 -5.86 12.57
N ASP A 98 39.16 -7.18 12.76
CA ASP A 98 40.17 -7.94 13.50
C ASP A 98 41.44 -8.08 12.66
N TYR A 99 42.49 -7.41 13.11
CA TYR A 99 43.80 -7.30 12.44
C TYR A 99 44.62 -8.60 12.48
N THR A 100 44.13 -9.67 13.11
CA THR A 100 44.78 -10.99 13.13
C THR A 100 44.54 -11.82 11.86
N LEU A 101 43.54 -11.48 11.04
CA LEU A 101 43.20 -12.21 9.80
C LEU A 101 43.76 -11.57 8.53
N THR A 102 43.98 -12.41 7.50
CA THR A 102 44.42 -11.95 6.16
C THR A 102 43.34 -11.08 5.50
N TYR A 103 43.75 -10.01 4.80
CA TYR A 103 42.85 -9.09 4.07
C TYR A 103 41.76 -9.77 3.22
N LYS A 104 42.07 -10.90 2.57
CA LYS A 104 41.09 -11.69 1.79
C LYS A 104 39.99 -12.33 2.66
N GLN A 105 40.30 -12.69 3.90
CA GLN A 105 39.32 -13.22 4.87
C GLN A 105 38.46 -12.08 5.41
N GLN A 106 39.06 -10.96 5.82
CA GLN A 106 38.33 -9.75 6.23
C GLN A 106 37.33 -9.28 5.17
N LEU A 107 37.74 -9.16 3.90
CA LEU A 107 36.84 -8.77 2.80
C LEU A 107 35.71 -9.79 2.58
N LYS A 108 35.98 -11.10 2.70
CA LYS A 108 34.97 -12.16 2.59
C LYS A 108 33.94 -12.09 3.72
N GLU A 109 34.40 -11.82 4.93
CA GLU A 109 33.56 -11.69 6.13
C GLU A 109 32.70 -10.42 6.08
N GLN A 110 33.30 -9.28 5.74
CA GLN A 110 32.60 -8.01 5.51
C GLN A 110 31.52 -8.14 4.42
N PHE A 111 31.81 -8.83 3.32
CA PHE A 111 30.82 -9.12 2.28
C PHE A 111 29.72 -10.08 2.75
N SER A 112 30.04 -11.04 3.63
CA SER A 112 29.05 -11.93 4.25
C SER A 112 28.09 -11.17 5.17
N LEU A 113 28.63 -10.28 6.01
CA LEU A 113 27.86 -9.41 6.91
C LEU A 113 26.98 -8.43 6.12
N LEU A 114 27.53 -7.75 5.11
CA LEU A 114 26.77 -6.93 4.16
C LEU A 114 25.62 -7.71 3.53
N LYS A 115 25.92 -8.89 2.96
CA LYS A 115 24.93 -9.74 2.28
C LYS A 115 23.80 -10.18 3.23
N GLN A 116 24.12 -10.54 4.47
CA GLN A 116 23.13 -10.93 5.47
C GLN A 116 22.28 -9.74 5.93
N SER A 117 22.90 -8.58 6.18
CA SER A 117 22.22 -7.33 6.55
C SER A 117 21.26 -6.89 5.44
N VAL A 118 21.75 -6.71 4.21
CA VAL A 118 20.97 -6.31 3.03
C VAL A 118 19.84 -7.31 2.74
N LYS A 119 20.10 -8.62 2.83
CA LYS A 119 19.06 -9.65 2.66
C LYS A 119 17.95 -9.50 3.71
N SER A 120 18.30 -9.23 4.97
CA SER A 120 17.31 -9.02 6.03
C SER A 120 16.47 -7.75 5.78
N SER A 121 17.09 -6.64 5.41
CA SER A 121 16.43 -5.37 5.09
C SER A 121 15.49 -5.51 3.89
N CYS A 122 15.99 -6.01 2.76
CA CYS A 122 15.19 -6.29 1.56
C CYS A 122 13.97 -7.17 1.87
N LEU A 123 14.14 -8.29 2.59
CA LEU A 123 13.02 -9.16 2.96
C LEU A 123 12.03 -8.52 3.93
N ASN A 124 12.44 -7.54 4.75
CA ASN A 124 11.53 -6.82 5.65
C ASN A 124 10.72 -5.76 4.90
N PHE A 125 11.35 -4.94 4.06
CA PHE A 125 10.63 -3.95 3.24
C PHE A 125 9.74 -4.60 2.17
N ALA A 126 10.15 -5.74 1.59
CA ALA A 126 9.30 -6.52 0.68
C ALA A 126 8.03 -7.04 1.37
N LYS A 127 8.13 -7.51 2.62
CA LYS A 127 6.96 -7.91 3.43
C LYS A 127 6.03 -6.73 3.72
N ILE A 128 6.59 -5.56 4.06
CA ILE A 128 5.82 -4.33 4.30
C ILE A 128 5.01 -3.96 3.04
N GLY A 129 5.66 -3.88 1.87
CA GLY A 129 5.00 -3.55 0.62
C GLY A 129 3.91 -4.56 0.21
N PHE A 130 4.20 -5.85 0.36
CA PHE A 130 3.24 -6.93 0.07
C PHE A 130 2.01 -6.88 0.99
N LEU A 131 2.19 -6.77 2.32
CA LEU A 131 1.08 -6.69 3.29
C LEU A 131 0.25 -5.43 3.09
N TYR A 132 0.88 -4.28 2.91
CA TYR A 132 0.18 -3.01 2.69
C TYR A 132 -0.80 -3.11 1.51
N SER A 133 -0.31 -3.58 0.34
CA SER A 133 -1.14 -3.76 -0.85
C SER A 133 -2.21 -4.84 -0.66
N PHE A 134 -1.90 -5.92 0.06
CA PHE A 134 -2.86 -6.96 0.37
C PHE A 134 -4.02 -6.43 1.22
N TYR A 135 -3.74 -5.66 2.27
CA TYR A 135 -4.77 -5.04 3.11
C TYR A 135 -5.57 -3.98 2.34
N GLU A 136 -4.93 -3.09 1.57
CA GLU A 136 -5.62 -2.07 0.78
C GLU A 136 -6.63 -2.71 -0.20
N ASN A 137 -6.18 -3.67 -1.02
CA ASN A 137 -7.02 -4.32 -2.04
C ASN A 137 -8.09 -5.25 -1.40
N SER A 138 -7.84 -5.82 -0.23
CA SER A 138 -8.83 -6.62 0.50
C SER A 138 -9.95 -5.76 1.10
N LEU A 139 -9.60 -4.66 1.77
CA LEU A 139 -10.57 -3.72 2.33
C LEU A 139 -11.35 -2.99 1.22
N GLN A 140 -10.68 -2.62 0.13
CA GLN A 140 -11.33 -2.02 -1.05
C GLN A 140 -12.37 -2.96 -1.67
N LYS A 141 -12.14 -4.29 -1.69
CA LYS A 141 -13.16 -5.26 -2.08
C LYS A 141 -14.33 -5.27 -1.10
N ILE A 142 -14.07 -5.41 0.20
CA ILE A 142 -15.13 -5.51 1.22
C ILE A 142 -16.01 -4.25 1.28
N ARG A 143 -15.43 -3.05 1.13
CA ARG A 143 -16.13 -1.76 1.31
C ARG A 143 -16.49 -1.01 0.03
N ALA A 144 -16.04 -1.50 -1.14
CA ALA A 144 -16.25 -0.92 -2.48
C ALA A 144 -15.81 0.56 -2.66
N THR A 145 -15.06 1.12 -1.72
CA THR A 145 -14.64 2.53 -1.65
C THR A 145 -13.15 2.59 -1.30
N ASN A 146 -12.40 3.53 -1.89
CA ASN A 146 -11.00 3.79 -1.57
C ASN A 146 -10.79 5.24 -1.07
N ASP A 147 -11.14 5.46 0.20
CA ASP A 147 -10.90 6.73 0.90
C ASP A 147 -9.55 6.69 1.64
N LEU A 148 -9.04 7.87 2.05
CA LEU A 148 -7.95 8.02 3.02
C LEU A 148 -8.04 7.04 4.20
N THR A 149 -9.24 6.86 4.76
CA THR A 149 -9.43 6.00 5.94
C THR A 149 -9.03 4.55 5.63
N ASN A 150 -9.24 4.08 4.40
CA ASN A 150 -8.83 2.76 3.93
C ASN A 150 -7.30 2.61 3.94
N THR A 151 -6.59 3.61 3.40
CA THR A 151 -5.12 3.72 3.42
C THR A 151 -4.55 3.79 4.84
N LEU A 152 -5.23 4.52 5.73
CA LEU A 152 -4.83 4.64 7.14
C LEU A 152 -5.00 3.30 7.88
N TYR A 153 -6.10 2.59 7.63
CA TYR A 153 -6.33 1.26 8.19
C TYR A 153 -5.37 0.22 7.61
N SER A 154 -5.09 0.20 6.30
CA SER A 154 -4.11 -0.74 5.71
C SER A 154 -2.69 -0.50 6.21
N GLY A 155 -2.29 0.77 6.39
CA GLY A 155 -1.04 1.16 7.04
C GLY A 155 -0.95 0.69 8.49
N CYS A 156 -1.98 0.98 9.30
CA CYS A 156 -2.04 0.54 10.69
C CYS A 156 -2.02 -1.00 10.83
N LEU A 157 -2.80 -1.72 10.01
CA LEU A 157 -2.83 -3.19 9.98
C LEU A 157 -1.49 -3.78 9.57
N THR A 158 -0.77 -3.15 8.64
CA THR A 158 0.59 -3.56 8.24
C THR A 158 1.58 -3.38 9.38
N GLY A 159 1.59 -2.20 10.03
CA GLY A 159 2.44 -1.93 11.19
C GLY A 159 2.15 -2.86 12.37
N ALA A 160 0.88 -3.13 12.66
CA ALA A 160 0.46 -4.01 13.74
C ALA A 160 0.77 -5.49 13.47
N SER A 161 0.48 -6.01 12.27
CA SER A 161 0.69 -7.43 11.92
C SER A 161 2.17 -7.82 11.90
N ILE A 162 3.05 -6.94 11.40
CA ILE A 162 4.50 -7.18 11.40
C ILE A 162 5.07 -7.13 12.82
N SER A 163 4.53 -6.24 13.67
CA SER A 163 4.89 -6.14 15.09
C SER A 163 4.22 -7.18 16.00
N TYR A 164 3.27 -8.00 15.52
CA TYR A 164 2.51 -8.95 16.35
C TYR A 164 3.42 -9.88 17.19
N LYS A 165 4.49 -10.41 16.58
CA LYS A 165 5.48 -11.27 17.27
C LYS A 165 6.36 -10.54 18.29
N LYS A 166 6.29 -9.20 18.36
CA LYS A 166 6.98 -8.34 19.33
C LYS A 166 6.04 -7.79 20.42
N GLY A 167 4.82 -8.33 20.51
CA GLY A 167 3.84 -8.00 21.56
C GLY A 167 3.07 -6.69 21.35
N VAL A 168 1.99 -6.54 22.13
CA VAL A 168 1.02 -5.44 22.06
C VAL A 168 1.63 -4.03 22.00
N PRO A 169 2.60 -3.62 22.86
CA PRO A 169 3.16 -2.26 22.77
C PRO A 169 3.85 -1.98 21.42
N SER A 170 4.49 -3.00 20.83
CA SER A 170 5.10 -2.91 19.49
C SER A 170 4.06 -2.80 18.37
N MET A 171 2.87 -3.39 18.55
CA MET A 171 1.75 -3.27 17.61
C MET A 171 1.15 -1.87 17.63
N ILE A 172 0.97 -1.29 18.83
CA ILE A 172 0.44 0.06 19.01
C ILE A 172 1.41 1.10 18.43
N SER A 173 2.71 1.03 18.77
CA SER A 173 3.71 1.94 18.21
C SER A 173 3.90 1.77 16.71
N GLY A 174 3.82 0.53 16.20
CA GLY A 174 3.81 0.23 14.77
C GLY A 174 2.62 0.89 14.04
N CYS A 175 1.39 0.65 14.50
CA CYS A 175 0.20 1.27 13.93
C CYS A 175 0.27 2.81 13.97
N ALA A 176 0.64 3.39 15.12
CA ALA A 176 0.76 4.84 15.30
C ALA A 176 1.81 5.46 14.35
N SER A 177 2.94 4.79 14.14
CA SER A 177 4.02 5.27 13.26
C SER A 177 3.58 5.29 11.79
N PHE A 178 2.96 4.22 11.32
CA PHE A 178 2.43 4.16 9.94
C PHE A 178 1.28 5.14 9.73
N ALA A 179 0.37 5.28 10.70
CA ALA A 179 -0.74 6.24 10.63
C ALA A 179 -0.26 7.69 10.59
N ALA A 180 0.71 8.06 11.44
CA ALA A 180 1.32 9.40 11.44
C ALA A 180 2.02 9.71 10.10
N PHE A 181 2.74 8.75 9.53
CA PHE A 181 3.38 8.90 8.22
C PHE A 181 2.35 9.12 7.09
N SER A 182 1.29 8.32 7.03
CA SER A 182 0.21 8.50 6.04
C SER A 182 -0.44 9.89 6.12
N LEU A 183 -0.73 10.38 7.33
CA LEU A 183 -1.29 11.72 7.53
C LEU A 183 -0.31 12.84 7.16
N ALA A 184 0.99 12.64 7.39
CA ALA A 184 2.03 13.61 6.99
C ALA A 184 2.16 13.72 5.46
N ILE A 185 2.22 12.58 4.76
CA ILE A 185 2.27 12.54 3.29
C ILE A 185 1.01 13.16 2.68
N GLU A 186 -0.17 12.84 3.20
CA GLU A 186 -1.42 13.39 2.68
C GLU A 186 -1.58 14.90 2.98
N LYS A 187 -1.12 15.37 4.15
CA LYS A 187 -1.02 16.81 4.44
C LYS A 187 -0.08 17.53 3.46
N TRP A 188 1.07 16.92 3.13
CA TRP A 188 1.98 17.45 2.12
C TRP A 188 1.33 17.49 0.73
N GLN A 189 0.73 16.38 0.27
CA GLN A 189 0.01 16.32 -1.01
C GLN A 189 -1.19 17.27 -1.12
N ARG A 190 -1.85 17.62 0.00
CA ARG A 190 -2.88 18.67 0.04
C ARG A 190 -2.33 20.09 0.13
N SER A 191 -1.08 20.27 0.56
CA SER A 191 -0.39 21.56 0.63
C SER A 191 0.40 21.90 -0.64
N THR A 192 0.41 20.99 -1.63
CA THR A 192 1.07 21.13 -2.94
C THR A 192 0.06 21.04 -4.10
N ARG A 193 -1.23 21.26 -3.79
CA ARG A 193 -2.29 21.63 -4.75
C ARG A 193 -2.87 22.97 -4.34
#